data_AF-A0A9W7XVU4-F1
#
_entry.id   AF-A0A9W7XVU4-F1
#
_cell.length_a   1.000
_cell.length_b   1.000
_cell.length_c   1.000
_cell.angle_alpha   90.00
_cell.angle_beta   90.00
_cell.angle_gamma   90.00
#
_symmetry.space_group_name_H-M   'P 1'
#
loop_
_entity.id
_entity.type
_entity.pdbx_description
1 polymer ?
#
loop_
_entity_poly.entity_id
_entity_poly.type
_entity_poly.pdbx_seq_one_letter_code
_entity_poly.pdbx_strand_id
1 'polypeptide(L)'
;MDAFIMNKESQEETAKQQQQLVETWTQRLAGKQFVEKAQGEQAVDEQKQFTAASLPANHRILKGPNAMMTMDYRPDRLNVHLDESGQFSHATSG
;
A
#
# COMPACT_ATOMS: atom_id res chain seq x y z
N MET A 1 7.95 27.29 23.84
CA MET A 1 7.24 26.28 23.02
C MET A 1 7.94 24.97 23.30
N ASP A 2 7.30 24.10 24.08
CA ASP A 2 7.91 22.87 24.58
C ASP A 2 8.08 21.85 23.45
N ALA A 3 9.32 21.37 23.27
CA ALA A 3 9.66 20.31 22.33
C ALA A 3 8.88 18.99 22.60
N PHE A 4 8.36 18.83 23.82
CA PHE A 4 7.53 17.68 24.22
C PHE A 4 6.12 17.69 23.61
N ILE A 5 5.55 18.87 23.37
CA ILE A 5 4.21 18.98 22.76
C ILE A 5 4.29 18.80 21.24
N MET A 6 5.32 19.36 20.59
CA MET A 6 5.53 19.20 19.14
C MET A 6 5.66 17.73 18.71
N ASN A 7 6.30 16.89 19.52
CA ASN A 7 6.49 15.48 19.18
C ASN A 7 5.21 14.64 19.34
N LYS A 8 4.23 15.07 20.14
CA LYS A 8 2.98 14.34 20.32
C LYS A 8 2.01 14.58 19.17
N GLU A 9 1.89 15.83 18.73
CA GLU A 9 1.03 16.21 17.61
C GLU A 9 1.51 15.60 16.28
N SER A 10 2.83 15.58 16.03
CA SER A 10 3.40 14.96 14.83
C SER A 10 3.17 13.44 14.75
N GLN A 11 3.11 12.73 15.88
CA GLN A 11 2.88 11.28 15.90
C GLN A 11 1.39 10.95 15.63
N GLU A 12 0.48 11.74 16.18
CA GLU A 12 -0.97 11.58 15.95
C GLU A 12 -1.35 11.90 14.50
N GLU A 13 -0.77 12.95 13.91
CA GLU A 13 -0.97 13.29 12.50
C GLU A 13 -0.44 12.20 11.56
N THR A 14 0.74 11.67 11.85
CA THR A 14 1.34 10.60 11.05
C THR A 14 0.50 9.32 11.11
N ALA A 15 0.01 8.94 12.29
CA ALA A 15 -0.87 7.79 12.45
C ALA A 15 -2.20 7.97 11.69
N LYS A 16 -2.78 9.18 11.75
CA LYS A 16 -4.00 9.50 11.03
C LYS A 16 -3.80 9.45 9.51
N GLN A 17 -2.70 10.00 9.01
CA GLN A 17 -2.34 9.92 7.59
C GLN A 17 -2.14 8.48 7.14
N GLN A 18 -1.50 7.64 7.96
CA GLN A 18 -1.33 6.21 7.68
C GLN A 18 -2.66 5.47 7.61
N GLN A 19 -3.54 5.67 8.59
CA GLN A 19 -4.87 5.06 8.59
C GLN A 19 -5.65 5.48 7.34
N GLN A 20 -5.64 6.77 7.01
CA GLN A 20 -6.34 7.28 5.84
C GLN A 20 -5.75 6.77 4.53
N LEU A 21 -4.42 6.65 4.44
CA LEU A 21 -3.73 6.03 3.30
C LEU A 21 -4.20 4.58 3.13
N VAL A 22 -4.10 3.77 4.18
CA VAL A 22 -4.49 2.34 4.15
C VAL A 22 -5.95 2.17 3.79
N GLU A 23 -6.85 2.92 4.42
CA GLU A 23 -8.29 2.84 4.15
C GLU A 23 -8.63 3.21 2.71
N THR A 24 -8.08 4.35 2.23
CA THR A 24 -8.32 4.83 0.86
C THR A 24 -7.87 3.81 -0.17
N TRP A 25 -6.69 3.21 0.00
CA TRP A 25 -6.17 2.22 -0.93
C TRP A 25 -6.85 0.87 -0.80
N THR A 26 -7.27 0.47 0.40
CA THR A 26 -8.05 -0.75 0.60
C THR A 26 -9.35 -0.68 -0.18
N GLN A 27 -10.08 0.44 -0.09
CA GLN A 27 -11.32 0.64 -0.86
C GLN A 27 -11.08 0.67 -2.38
N ARG A 28 -9.98 1.28 -2.83
CA ARG A 28 -9.64 1.37 -4.26
C ARG A 28 -9.20 0.05 -4.89
N LEU A 29 -8.57 -0.82 -4.11
CA LEU A 29 -7.98 -2.07 -4.57
C LEU A 29 -8.84 -3.30 -4.24
N ALA A 30 -9.83 -3.16 -3.35
CA ALA A 30 -10.74 -4.24 -2.99
C ALA A 30 -11.34 -4.90 -4.24
N GLY A 31 -11.13 -6.22 -4.36
CA GLY A 31 -11.62 -7.03 -5.47
C GLY A 31 -10.85 -6.88 -6.78
N LYS A 32 -9.74 -6.12 -6.81
CA LYS A 32 -8.89 -5.99 -7.99
C LYS A 32 -7.72 -6.95 -7.96
N GLN A 33 -7.29 -7.38 -9.14
CA GLN A 33 -6.12 -8.23 -9.32
C GLN A 33 -4.87 -7.40 -9.66
N PHE A 34 -3.74 -7.75 -9.07
CA PHE A 34 -2.49 -7.12 -9.44
C PHE A 34 -1.98 -7.68 -10.77
N VAL A 35 -1.67 -6.79 -11.70
CA VAL A 35 -1.02 -7.13 -12.97
C VAL A 35 0.36 -6.48 -12.97
N GLU A 36 1.38 -7.33 -12.90
CA GLU A 36 2.73 -6.92 -13.23
C GLU A 36 2.77 -6.73 -14.74
N LYS A 37 3.14 -5.53 -15.23
CA LYS A 37 3.32 -5.29 -16.67
C LYS A 37 4.47 -6.18 -17.17
N ALA A 38 4.16 -7.44 -17.47
CA ALA A 38 4.99 -8.28 -18.30
C ALA A 38 4.93 -7.71 -19.72
N GLN A 39 6.09 -7.68 -20.38
CA GLN A 39 6.26 -7.25 -21.76
C GLN A 39 5.27 -8.02 -22.66
N GLY A 40 4.14 -7.39 -22.99
CA GLY A 40 3.07 -8.05 -23.74
C GLY A 40 1.72 -7.49 -23.36
N GLU A 41 1.35 -6.39 -24.02
CA GLU A 41 0.01 -5.87 -24.29
C GLU A 41 -1.18 -6.65 -23.69
N GLN A 42 -1.33 -6.64 -22.37
CA GLN A 42 -2.61 -6.93 -21.72
C GLN A 42 -3.22 -5.58 -21.36
N ALA A 43 -4.36 -5.28 -21.98
CA ALA A 43 -5.17 -4.13 -21.62
C ALA A 43 -5.57 -4.29 -20.16
N VAL A 44 -4.99 -3.45 -19.29
CA VAL A 44 -5.33 -3.42 -17.87
C VAL A 44 -6.73 -2.83 -17.76
N ASP A 45 -7.69 -3.64 -17.36
CA ASP A 45 -9.01 -3.15 -17.00
C ASP A 45 -8.92 -2.51 -15.61
N GLU A 46 -8.83 -1.19 -15.53
CA GLU A 46 -8.69 -0.44 -14.26
C GLU A 46 -9.82 -0.72 -13.26
N GLN A 47 -10.96 -1.25 -13.73
CA GLN A 47 -12.08 -1.65 -12.86
C GLN A 47 -11.80 -2.97 -12.12
N LYS A 48 -11.08 -3.90 -12.76
CA LYS A 48 -10.82 -5.26 -12.24
C LYS A 48 -9.37 -5.51 -11.89
N GLN A 49 -8.47 -4.67 -12.36
CA GLN A 49 -7.03 -4.86 -12.30
C GLN A 49 -6.33 -3.55 -11.91
N PHE A 50 -5.16 -3.69 -11.31
CA PHE A 50 -4.32 -2.56 -10.96
C PHE A 50 -2.85 -2.90 -11.19
N THR A 51 -2.03 -1.86 -11.34
CA THR A 51 -0.59 -2.00 -11.60
C THR A 51 0.21 -1.17 -10.60
N ALA A 52 1.53 -1.39 -10.56
CA ALA A 52 2.43 -0.57 -9.74
C ALA A 52 2.36 0.92 -10.10
N ALA A 53 2.03 1.26 -11.35
CA ALA A 53 1.87 2.64 -11.79
C ALA A 53 0.61 3.32 -11.22
N SER A 54 -0.40 2.54 -10.81
CA SER A 54 -1.61 3.07 -10.17
C SER A 54 -1.48 3.25 -8.66
N LEU A 55 -0.35 2.82 -8.07
CA LEU A 55 -0.07 2.91 -6.63
C LEU A 55 0.66 4.22 -6.29
N PRO A 56 0.71 4.64 -5.01
CA PRO A 56 1.43 5.85 -4.62
C PRO A 56 2.94 5.69 -4.85
N ALA A 57 3.68 6.80 -4.91
CA ALA A 57 5.12 6.77 -5.18
C ALA A 57 5.90 5.82 -4.26
N ASN A 58 5.61 5.87 -2.95
CA ASN A 58 6.17 4.96 -1.96
C ASN A 58 5.23 3.78 -1.73
N HIS A 59 5.47 2.69 -2.44
CA HIS A 59 4.72 1.45 -2.26
C HIS A 59 5.61 0.21 -2.28
N ARG A 60 5.10 -0.89 -1.72
CA ARG A 60 5.70 -2.22 -1.81
C ARG A 60 4.61 -3.24 -2.09
N ILE A 61 4.87 -4.14 -3.03
CA ILE A 61 3.94 -5.21 -3.39
C ILE A 61 4.50 -6.51 -2.82
N LEU A 62 3.67 -7.17 -2.02
CA LEU A 62 4.01 -8.37 -1.29
C LEU A 62 3.25 -9.52 -1.92
N LYS A 63 3.96 -10.26 -2.78
CA LYS A 63 3.42 -11.40 -3.52
C LYS A 63 3.37 -12.62 -2.60
N GLY A 64 2.32 -12.70 -1.79
CA GLY A 64 2.01 -13.84 -0.94
C GLY A 64 2.05 -13.55 0.58
N PRO A 65 1.37 -14.38 1.38
CA PRO A 65 1.17 -14.16 2.82
C PRO A 65 2.46 -14.21 3.66
N ASN A 66 3.53 -14.83 3.14
CA ASN A 66 4.82 -14.97 3.81
C ASN A 66 5.95 -14.21 3.08
N ALA A 67 5.62 -13.18 2.31
CA ALA A 67 6.63 -12.36 1.66
C ALA A 67 7.59 -11.76 2.71
N MET A 68 8.87 -12.09 2.61
CA MET A 68 9.88 -11.58 3.54
C MET A 68 9.98 -10.06 3.43
N MET A 69 9.90 -9.38 4.57
CA MET A 69 10.01 -7.94 4.67
C MET A 69 11.20 -7.56 5.54
N THR A 70 12.00 -6.63 5.05
CA THR A 70 13.01 -5.95 5.87
C THR A 70 12.32 -5.03 6.88
N MET A 71 12.90 -4.89 8.06
CA MET A 71 12.44 -3.98 9.13
C MET A 71 12.82 -2.51 8.85
N ASP A 72 12.72 -2.05 7.60
CA ASP A 72 12.86 -0.63 7.24
C ASP A 72 11.48 0.03 7.29
N TYR A 73 11.16 0.67 8.42
CA TYR A 73 9.86 1.31 8.64
C TYR A 73 9.78 2.66 7.94
N ARG A 74 8.82 2.81 7.03
CA ARG A 74 8.55 4.06 6.32
C ARG A 74 7.09 4.47 6.53
N PRO A 75 6.81 5.54 7.29
CA PRO A 75 5.45 5.91 7.66
C PRO A 75 4.59 6.32 6.45
N ASP A 76 5.22 6.73 5.35
CA ASP A 76 4.59 7.13 4.10
C ASP A 76 4.46 6.00 3.07
N ARG A 77 4.94 4.78 3.39
CA ARG A 77 4.91 3.63 2.48
C ARG A 77 3.61 2.85 2.59
N LEU A 78 2.98 2.61 1.44
CA LEU A 78 1.88 1.66 1.30
C LEU A 78 2.41 0.25 0.99
N ASN A 79 2.17 -0.71 1.88
CA ASN A 79 2.35 -2.12 1.59
C ASN A 79 1.04 -2.70 1.05
N VAL A 80 1.10 -3.31 -0.13
CA VAL A 80 -0.02 -3.99 -0.79
C VAL A 80 0.25 -5.49 -0.70
N HIS A 81 -0.60 -6.20 0.04
CA HIS A 81 -0.50 -7.64 0.21
C HIS A 81 -1.40 -8.33 -0.80
N LEU A 82 -0.80 -9.26 -1.54
CA LEU A 82 -1.50 -10.10 -2.49
C LEU A 82 -1.70 -11.49 -1.92
N ASP A 83 -2.81 -12.11 -2.28
CA ASP A 83 -3.04 -13.53 -2.03
C ASP A 83 -2.20 -14.41 -2.97
N GLU A 84 -2.32 -15.72 -2.81
CA GLU A 84 -1.62 -16.71 -3.65
C GLU A 84 -2.04 -16.64 -5.13
N SER A 85 -3.22 -16.09 -5.42
CA SER A 85 -3.73 -15.89 -6.78
C SER A 85 -3.29 -14.55 -7.41
N GLY A 86 -2.56 -13.71 -6.66
CA GLY A 86 -2.16 -12.37 -7.11
C GLY A 86 -3.27 -11.32 -7.02
N GLN A 87 -4.35 -11.58 -6.30
CA GLN A 87 -5.39 -10.60 -6.01
C GLN A 87 -5.07 -9.81 -4.75
N PHE A 88 -5.60 -8.58 -4.69
CA PHE A 88 -5.49 -7.77 -3.50
C PHE A 88 -6.16 -8.45 -2.30
N SER A 89 -5.39 -8.64 -1.23
CA SER A 89 -5.88 -9.16 0.05
C SER A 89 -6.13 -8.01 1.02
N HIS A 90 -5.08 -7.24 1.34
CA HIS A 90 -5.16 -6.14 2.29
C HIS A 90 -3.98 -5.17 2.09
N ALA A 91 -4.09 -3.99 2.69
CA ALA A 91 -3.03 -2.99 2.71
C ALA A 91 -2.58 -2.69 4.14
N THR A 92 -1.30 -2.37 4.31
CA THR A 92 -0.75 -1.88 5.57
C THR A 92 0.18 -0.69 5.34
N SER A 93 0.31 0.18 6.33
CA SER A 93 1.34 1.22 6.33
C SER A 93 2.62 0.68 7.00
N GLY A 94 3.77 1.21 6.58
CA GLY A 94 5.05 0.98 7.27
C GLY A 94 6.16 0.48 6.39
#